data_AF-A0A962ITY4-F1
#
_entry.id   AF-A0A962ITY4-F1
#
_cell.length_a   1.000
_cell.length_b   1.000
_cell.length_c   1.000
_cell.angle_alpha   90.00
_cell.angle_beta   90.00
_cell.angle_gamma   90.00
#
_symmetry.space_group_name_H-M   'P 1'
#
loop_
_entity.id
_entity.type
_entity.pdbx_description
1 polymer ?
#
loop_
_entity_poly.entity_id
_entity_poly.type
_entity_poly.pdbx_seq_one_letter_code
_entity_poly.pdbx_strand_id
1 'polypeptide(L)'
;MAGLTPGTAEWLDSVREEIIDPDRPIIDPHHHLWRRPDGNDYVLADLWRDTGSGHNVVKTVFVECHAEYLTEGPEHLRPVG
;
A
#
# COMPACT_ATOMS: atom_id res chain seq x y z
N MET A 1 28.13 -3.15 -12.75
CA MET A 1 27.06 -2.70 -11.85
C MET A 1 25.81 -3.43 -12.30
N ALA A 2 25.37 -4.46 -11.57
CA ALA A 2 24.08 -5.07 -11.87
C ALA A 2 23.01 -3.99 -11.67
N GLY A 3 22.09 -3.83 -12.63
CA GLY A 3 20.99 -2.88 -12.50
C GLY A 3 20.08 -3.25 -11.32
N LEU A 4 19.39 -2.25 -10.76
CA LEU A 4 18.37 -2.47 -9.75
C LEU A 4 17.25 -3.36 -10.33
N THR A 5 16.77 -4.32 -9.55
CA THR A 5 15.69 -5.21 -9.96
C THR A 5 14.35 -4.48 -9.86
N PRO A 6 13.56 -4.34 -10.96
CA PRO A 6 12.27 -3.67 -10.91
C PRO A 6 11.33 -4.29 -9.87
N GLY A 7 10.69 -3.43 -9.07
CA GLY A 7 9.75 -3.85 -8.02
C GLY A 7 10.39 -4.16 -6.67
N THR A 8 11.72 -4.10 -6.51
CA THR A 8 12.34 -4.19 -5.17
C THR A 8 12.36 -2.84 -4.47
N ALA A 9 12.53 -2.86 -3.14
CA ALA A 9 12.67 -1.65 -2.34
C ALA A 9 13.83 -0.78 -2.83
N GLU A 10 14.97 -1.36 -3.20
CA GLU A 10 16.13 -0.61 -3.71
C GLU A 10 15.82 0.09 -5.04
N TRP A 11 14.97 -0.52 -5.88
CA TRP A 11 14.51 0.12 -7.12
C TRP A 11 13.53 1.27 -6.82
N LEU A 12 12.58 1.08 -5.91
CA LEU A 12 11.60 2.10 -5.51
C LEU A 12 12.26 3.31 -4.84
N ASP A 13 13.25 3.07 -3.97
CA ASP A 13 14.00 4.11 -3.24
C ASP A 13 15.06 4.83 -4.09
N SER A 14 15.23 4.44 -5.36
CA SER A 14 16.29 4.99 -6.22
C SER A 14 16.09 6.47 -6.58
N VAL A 15 14.87 6.99 -6.43
CA VAL A 15 14.51 8.39 -6.65
C VAL A 15 13.66 8.86 -5.48
N ARG A 16 13.96 10.05 -4.95
CA ARG A 16 13.14 10.74 -3.95
C ARG A 16 12.85 12.14 -4.44
N GLU A 17 11.56 12.46 -4.56
CA GLU A 17 11.09 13.78 -4.96
C GLU A 17 10.80 14.64 -3.74
N GLU A 18 10.85 15.97 -3.93
CA GLU A 18 10.49 16.92 -2.87
C GLU A 18 8.97 16.90 -2.64
N ILE A 19 8.56 16.87 -1.36
CA ILE A 19 7.15 16.97 -0.99
C ILE A 19 6.66 18.38 -1.22
N ILE A 20 5.65 18.51 -2.09
CA ILE A 20 4.98 19.76 -2.38
C ILE A 20 3.73 19.88 -1.51
N ASP A 21 3.54 21.05 -0.89
CA ASP A 21 2.37 21.38 -0.08
C ASP A 21 2.10 20.34 1.04
N PRO A 22 3.06 20.17 1.98
CA PRO A 22 3.01 19.09 2.98
C PRO A 22 1.79 19.17 3.90
N ASP A 23 1.21 20.36 4.09
CA ASP A 23 0.05 20.56 4.97
C ASP A 23 -1.28 20.24 4.27
N ARG A 24 -1.29 20.08 2.93
CA ARG A 24 -2.53 19.85 2.19
C ARG A 24 -3.17 18.52 2.56
N PRO A 25 -4.40 18.52 3.08
CA PRO A 25 -5.08 17.27 3.43
C PRO A 25 -5.40 16.48 2.16
N ILE A 26 -4.96 15.21 2.14
CA ILE A 26 -5.14 14.28 1.03
C ILE A 26 -6.00 13.10 1.50
N ILE A 27 -6.91 12.67 0.63
CA ILE A 27 -7.55 11.36 0.72
C ILE A 27 -6.94 10.52 -0.38
N ASP A 28 -6.32 9.39 0.00
CA ASP A 28 -5.95 8.36 -0.97
C ASP A 28 -7.23 7.56 -1.33
N PRO A 29 -7.75 7.71 -2.57
CA PRO A 29 -9.03 7.12 -2.93
C PRO A 29 -8.93 5.63 -3.25
N HIS A 30 -7.73 5.03 -3.30
CA HIS A 30 -7.57 3.67 -3.78
C HIS A 30 -6.25 3.04 -3.34
N HIS A 31 -6.31 2.12 -2.38
CA HIS A 31 -5.22 1.19 -2.13
C HIS A 31 -5.74 -0.24 -1.98
N HIS A 32 -4.85 -1.19 -2.16
CA HIS A 32 -5.08 -2.61 -1.90
C HIS A 32 -4.16 -3.06 -0.77
N LEU A 33 -4.47 -4.20 -0.17
CA LEU A 33 -3.57 -4.91 0.74
C LEU A 33 -3.53 -6.37 0.30
N TRP A 34 -2.34 -6.95 0.24
CA TRP A 34 -2.18 -8.35 -0.16
C TRP A 34 -0.88 -8.96 0.38
N ARG A 35 -0.89 -10.29 0.43
CA ARG A 35 0.32 -11.10 0.42
C ARG A 35 0.38 -11.87 -0.89
N ARG A 36 1.54 -11.87 -1.56
CA ARG A 36 1.72 -12.54 -2.84
C ARG A 36 2.79 -13.63 -2.74
N PRO A 37 2.62 -14.76 -3.44
CA PRO A 37 3.61 -15.86 -3.42
C PRO A 37 5.01 -15.46 -3.94
N ASP A 38 5.11 -14.39 -4.73
CA ASP A 38 6.36 -13.84 -5.25
C ASP A 38 7.09 -12.91 -4.26
N GLY A 39 6.54 -12.73 -3.06
CA GLY A 39 7.11 -11.87 -2.01
C GLY A 39 6.85 -10.37 -2.21
N ASN A 40 6.07 -9.98 -3.23
CA ASN A 40 5.65 -8.61 -3.47
C ASN A 40 4.43 -8.26 -2.60
N ASP A 41 4.61 -8.40 -1.29
CA ASP A 41 3.61 -8.10 -0.27
C ASP A 41 3.38 -6.59 -0.17
N TYR A 42 2.14 -6.20 0.07
CA TYR A 42 1.78 -4.83 0.45
C TYR A 42 0.77 -4.90 1.58
N VAL A 43 1.25 -4.69 2.81
CA VAL A 43 0.43 -4.85 4.02
C VAL A 43 0.33 -3.53 4.77
N LEU A 44 -0.40 -3.53 5.89
CA LEU A 44 -0.68 -2.30 6.66
C LEU A 44 0.58 -1.50 7.04
N ALA A 45 1.69 -2.19 7.34
CA ALA A 45 2.95 -1.54 7.66
C ALA A 45 3.56 -0.80 6.45
N ASP A 46 3.39 -1.34 5.24
CA ASP A 46 3.83 -0.70 3.99
C ASP A 46 2.98 0.54 3.70
N LEU A 47 1.65 0.42 3.84
CA LEU A 47 0.75 1.56 3.72
C LEU A 47 1.10 2.69 4.69
N TRP A 48 1.41 2.38 5.95
CA TRP A 48 1.83 3.38 6.92
C TRP A 48 3.18 4.02 6.61
N ARG A 49 4.12 3.25 6.06
CA ARG A 49 5.39 3.81 5.60
C ARG A 49 5.17 4.81 4.46
N ASP A 50 4.32 4.48 3.51
CA ASP A 50 4.06 5.33 2.34
C ASP A 50 3.23 6.57 2.71
N THR A 51 2.15 6.40 3.46
CA THR A 51 1.30 7.50 3.91
C THR A 51 1.96 8.37 4.99
N GLY A 52 2.95 7.85 5.70
CA GLY A 52 3.78 8.57 6.66
C GLY A 52 5.05 9.20 6.06
N SER A 53 5.25 9.12 4.75
CA SER A 53 6.46 9.62 4.07
C SER A 53 6.62 11.14 4.08
N GLY A 54 5.53 11.86 4.38
CA GLY A 54 5.52 13.30 4.64
C GLY A 54 4.39 14.09 3.95
N HIS A 55 3.64 13.46 3.04
CA HIS A 55 2.35 13.99 2.61
C HIS A 55 1.31 13.89 3.74
N ASN A 56 0.43 14.90 3.89
CA ASN A 56 -0.66 14.86 4.87
C ASN A 56 -1.86 14.01 4.37
N VAL A 57 -1.66 12.69 4.30
CA VAL A 57 -2.73 11.72 4.01
C VAL A 57 -3.57 11.51 5.26
N VAL A 58 -4.81 12.01 5.25
CA VAL A 58 -5.69 12.00 6.44
C VAL A 58 -6.68 10.83 6.43
N LYS A 59 -6.97 10.27 5.25
CA LYS A 59 -7.87 9.12 5.06
C LYS A 59 -7.44 8.33 3.83
N THR A 60 -7.79 7.06 3.82
CA THR A 60 -7.60 6.17 2.68
C THR A 60 -8.88 5.36 2.43
N VAL A 61 -9.02 4.84 1.21
CA VAL A 61 -10.08 3.89 0.84
C VAL A 61 -9.41 2.57 0.46
N PHE A 62 -9.69 1.52 1.23
CA PHE A 62 -9.30 0.15 0.92
C PHE A 62 -10.25 -0.42 -0.14
N VAL A 63 -9.68 -1.00 -1.18
CA VAL A 63 -10.41 -1.66 -2.26
C VAL A 63 -10.05 -3.14 -2.24
N GLU A 64 -11.07 -3.98 -2.15
CA GLU A 64 -10.96 -5.44 -2.19
C GLU A 64 -10.26 -5.91 -3.48
N CYS A 65 -9.41 -6.94 -3.41
CA CYS A 65 -8.62 -7.44 -4.55
C CYS A 65 -8.39 -8.96 -4.57
N HIS A 66 -9.34 -9.73 -4.04
CA HIS A 66 -9.31 -11.18 -3.85
C HIS A 66 -8.15 -11.68 -2.97
N ALA A 67 -7.75 -10.90 -1.96
CA ALA A 67 -6.66 -11.24 -1.05
C ALA A 67 -7.18 -11.35 0.39
N GLU A 68 -6.65 -12.32 1.13
CA GLU A 68 -6.86 -12.44 2.59
C GLU A 68 -8.35 -12.47 3.02
N TYR A 69 -9.20 -13.27 2.35
CA TYR A 69 -10.61 -13.41 2.74
C TYR A 69 -10.78 -13.98 4.15
N LEU A 70 -11.82 -13.49 4.82
CA LEU A 70 -12.22 -13.90 6.14
C LEU A 70 -12.55 -15.38 6.11
N THR A 71 -11.81 -16.16 6.89
CA THR A 71 -11.91 -17.62 6.89
C THR A 71 -13.05 -18.12 7.77
N GLU A 72 -13.58 -17.27 8.66
CA GLU A 72 -14.60 -17.61 9.64
C GLU A 72 -15.75 -16.59 9.63
N GLY A 73 -17.00 -17.06 9.57
CA GLY A 73 -18.19 -16.19 9.61
C GLY A 73 -19.09 -16.29 8.37
N PRO A 74 -20.06 -15.36 8.20
CA PRO A 74 -21.00 -15.38 7.08
C PRO A 74 -20.29 -15.25 5.73
N GLU A 75 -20.66 -16.10 4.78
CA GLU A 75 -20.03 -16.14 3.45
C GLU A 75 -20.04 -14.79 2.73
N HIS A 76 -21.13 -14.03 2.86
CA HIS A 76 -21.27 -12.72 2.23
C HIS A 76 -20.37 -11.63 2.84
N LEU A 77 -19.72 -11.89 3.98
CA LEU A 77 -18.75 -10.99 4.61
C LEU A 77 -17.30 -11.40 4.33
N ARG A 78 -17.06 -12.50 3.62
CA ARG A 78 -15.69 -12.96 3.30
C ARG A 78 -14.84 -11.93 2.55
N PRO A 79 -15.37 -11.14 1.61
CA PRO A 79 -14.54 -10.18 0.87
C PRO A 79 -14.14 -8.94 1.69
N VAL A 80 -14.72 -8.67 2.87
CA VAL A 80 -14.48 -7.39 3.59
C VAL A 80 -13.45 -7.50 4.71
N GLY A 81 -12.76 -8.63 4.85
CA GLY A 81 -11.72 -8.83 5.86
C GLY A 81 -11.07 -10.17 5.70
#